data_AF-R6CQ97-F1
#
_entry.id   AF-R6CQ97-F1
#
_cell.length_a   1.000
_cell.length_b   1.000
_cell.length_c   1.000
_cell.angle_alpha   90.00
_cell.angle_beta   90.00
_cell.angle_gamma   90.00
#
_symmetry.space_group_name_H-M   'P 1'
#
loop_
_entity.id
_entity.type
_entity.pdbx_description
1 polymer ?
#
loop_
_entity_poly.entity_id
_entity_poly.type
_entity_poly.pdbx_seq_one_letter_code
_entity_poly.pdbx_strand_id
1 'polypeptide(L)'
;MSNEARVNLGMMAEIIKSGDPDAVYVVTGYADAGTGSKKGNERLSKERAESVYNCLVKEFGVSEKQLRIDYKGGVDNMFYNDPRLSRAVITKAE
;
A
#
# COMPACT_ATOMS: atom_id res chain seq x y z
N MET A 1 2.89 11.35 -1.43
CA MET A 1 1.48 10.95 -1.43
C MET A 1 0.62 12.20 -1.52
N SER A 2 -0.35 12.23 -2.45
CA SER A 2 -1.18 13.41 -2.70
C SER A 2 -2.31 13.54 -1.67
N ASN A 3 -2.99 14.70 -1.64
CA ASN A 3 -4.11 14.94 -0.73
C ASN A 3 -5.33 14.08 -1.08
N GLU A 4 -5.58 13.84 -2.36
CA GLU A 4 -6.65 12.98 -2.84
C GLU A 4 -6.46 11.53 -2.36
N ALA A 5 -5.21 11.03 -2.38
CA ALA A 5 -4.91 9.72 -1.83
C ALA A 5 -5.15 9.65 -0.31
N ARG A 6 -4.81 10.71 0.44
CA ARG A 6 -5.05 10.79 1.88
C ARG A 6 -6.54 10.73 2.22
N VAL A 7 -7.41 11.36 1.43
CA VAL A 7 -8.87 11.29 1.63
C VAL A 7 -9.35 9.84 1.55
N ASN A 8 -8.93 9.10 0.52
CA ASN A 8 -9.32 7.68 0.37
C ASN A 8 -8.73 6.80 1.49
N LEU A 9 -7.49 7.07 1.92
CA LEU A 9 -6.88 6.36 3.05
C LEU A 9 -7.56 6.65 4.38
N GLY A 10 -8.09 7.86 4.58
CA GLY A 10 -8.90 8.19 5.75
C GLY A 10 -10.17 7.35 5.82
N MET A 11 -10.87 7.18 4.69
CA MET A 11 -12.05 6.29 4.63
C MET A 11 -11.67 4.83 4.93
N MET A 12 -10.56 4.35 4.38
CA MET A 12 -10.05 3.01 4.68
C MET A 12 -9.69 2.86 6.17
N ALA A 13 -9.07 3.86 6.77
CA ALA A 13 -8.72 3.85 8.19
C ALA A 13 -9.95 3.71 9.10
N GLU A 14 -11.05 4.39 8.78
CA GLU A 14 -12.31 4.22 9.52
C GLU A 14 -12.87 2.80 9.40
N ILE A 15 -12.78 2.19 8.22
CA ILE A 15 -13.21 0.79 8.01
C ILE A 15 -12.35 -0.17 8.84
N ILE A 16 -11.02 0.01 8.84
CA ILE A 16 -10.11 -0.86 9.61
C ILE A 16 -10.38 -0.72 11.12
N LYS A 17 -10.53 0.52 11.61
CA LYS A 17 -10.77 0.79 13.04
C LYS A 17 -12.13 0.30 13.54
N SER A 18 -13.16 0.36 12.69
CA SER A 18 -14.52 -0.08 13.04
C SER A 18 -14.77 -1.58 12.78
N GLY A 19 -13.87 -2.22 12.04
CA GLY A 19 -13.91 -3.66 11.77
C GLY A 19 -13.43 -4.51 12.95
N ASP A 20 -13.17 -5.78 12.67
CA ASP A 20 -12.63 -6.73 13.65
C ASP A 20 -11.24 -6.25 14.16
N PRO A 21 -11.09 -6.02 15.49
CA PRO A 21 -9.82 -5.61 16.08
C PRO A 21 -8.66 -6.61 15.88
N ASP A 22 -8.98 -7.88 15.63
CA ASP A 22 -7.99 -8.95 15.42
C ASP A 22 -7.69 -9.18 13.92
N ALA A 23 -8.45 -8.57 13.01
CA ALA A 23 -8.17 -8.64 11.58
C ALA A 23 -6.88 -7.89 11.23
N VAL A 24 -6.03 -8.54 10.42
CA VAL A 24 -4.76 -7.97 9.97
C VAL A 24 -4.87 -7.61 8.50
N TYR A 25 -4.58 -6.35 8.18
CA TYR A 25 -4.56 -5.86 6.81
C TYR A 25 -3.12 -5.74 6.32
N VAL A 26 -2.81 -6.36 5.19
CA VAL A 26 -1.48 -6.29 4.57
C VAL A 26 -1.44 -5.19 3.52
N VAL A 27 -0.62 -4.18 3.78
CA VAL A 27 -0.33 -3.06 2.90
C VAL A 27 0.84 -3.45 2.00
N THR A 28 0.56 -3.81 0.75
CA THR A 28 1.58 -4.28 -0.19
C THR A 28 1.89 -3.23 -1.24
N GLY A 29 3.16 -2.85 -1.37
CA GLY A 29 3.62 -1.93 -2.42
C GLY A 29 4.14 -2.64 -3.66
N TYR A 30 3.89 -2.03 -4.82
CA TYR A 30 4.27 -2.54 -6.14
C TYR A 30 4.96 -1.45 -6.98
N ALA A 31 5.80 -1.88 -7.90
CA ALA A 31 6.36 -1.09 -8.98
C ALA A 31 6.15 -1.83 -10.31
N ASP A 32 6.18 -1.12 -11.44
CA ASP A 32 6.20 -1.81 -12.73
C ASP A 32 7.62 -2.29 -13.05
N ALA A 33 7.73 -3.52 -13.57
CA ALA A 33 9.02 -4.08 -13.99
C ALA A 33 9.59 -3.41 -15.25
N GLY A 34 8.74 -2.75 -16.05
CA GLY A 34 9.10 -2.13 -17.32
C GLY A 34 9.94 -0.85 -17.21
N THR A 35 10.11 -0.30 -16.00
CA THR A 35 10.91 0.90 -15.75
C THR A 35 11.88 0.70 -14.59
N GLY A 36 13.04 1.38 -14.65
CA GLY A 36 14.05 1.31 -13.60
C GLY A 36 14.83 -0.01 -13.54
N SER A 37 15.63 -0.17 -12.48
CA SER A 37 16.36 -1.42 -12.20
C SER A 37 15.61 -2.25 -11.17
N LYS A 38 15.85 -3.58 -11.14
CA LYS A 38 15.25 -4.48 -10.14
C LYS A 38 15.42 -3.96 -8.70
N LYS A 39 16.65 -3.62 -8.32
CA LYS A 39 16.97 -3.04 -7.00
C LYS A 39 16.25 -1.71 -6.75
N GLY A 40 16.13 -0.88 -7.79
CA GLY A 40 15.36 0.37 -7.72
C GLY A 40 13.89 0.12 -7.46
N ASN A 41 13.29 -0.85 -8.14
CA ASN A 41 11.88 -1.19 -8.02
C ASN A 41 11.56 -1.85 -6.68
N GLU A 42 12.44 -2.70 -6.16
CA GLU A 42 12.34 -3.23 -4.79
C GLU A 42 12.27 -2.09 -3.78
N ARG A 43 13.23 -1.15 -3.84
CA ARG A 43 13.23 0.04 -2.96
C ARG A 43 11.95 0.88 -3.11
N LEU A 44 11.56 1.21 -4.34
CA LEU A 44 10.37 2.05 -4.60
C LEU A 44 9.07 1.39 -4.12
N SER A 45 8.93 0.08 -4.34
CA SER A 45 7.74 -0.66 -3.88
C SER A 45 7.63 -0.63 -2.35
N LYS A 46 8.76 -0.79 -1.64
CA LYS A 46 8.83 -0.69 -0.18
C LYS A 46 8.49 0.72 0.31
N GLU A 47 9.11 1.75 -0.25
CA GLU A 47 8.84 3.16 0.11
C GLU A 47 7.35 3.53 -0.08
N ARG A 48 6.71 3.00 -1.13
CA ARG A 48 5.27 3.19 -1.36
C ARG A 48 4.43 2.55 -0.25
N ALA A 49 4.71 1.29 0.10
CA ALA A 49 3.98 0.58 1.17
C ALA A 49 4.16 1.29 2.52
N GLU A 50 5.39 1.68 2.85
CA GLU A 50 5.72 2.42 4.07
C GLU A 50 5.03 3.78 4.14
N SER A 51 4.93 4.52 3.02
CA SER A 51 4.20 5.79 2.98
C SER A 51 2.72 5.62 3.32
N VAL A 52 2.07 4.56 2.86
CA VAL A 52 0.65 4.29 3.15
C VAL A 52 0.47 3.80 4.58
N TYR A 53 1.29 2.85 5.03
CA TYR A 53 1.29 2.36 6.40
C TYR A 53 1.46 3.52 7.40
N ASN A 54 2.46 4.37 7.18
CA ASN A 54 2.73 5.51 8.06
C ASN A 54 1.54 6.49 8.09
N CYS A 55 0.83 6.67 6.98
CA CYS A 55 -0.37 7.51 6.95
C CYS A 55 -1.48 6.91 7.81
N LEU A 56 -1.80 5.63 7.60
CA LEU A 56 -2.83 4.91 8.35
C LEU A 56 -2.54 4.95 9.86
N VAL A 57 -1.29 4.71 10.27
CA VAL A 57 -0.91 4.69 11.69
C VAL A 57 -0.78 6.10 12.26
N LYS A 58 0.09 6.94 11.70
CA LYS A 58 0.50 8.21 12.33
C LYS A 58 -0.51 9.34 12.15
N GLU A 59 -1.23 9.34 11.04
CA GLU A 59 -2.18 10.41 10.70
C GLU A 59 -3.61 10.01 11.07
N PHE A 60 -4.00 8.75 10.81
CA PHE A 60 -5.38 8.29 11.03
C PHE A 60 -5.57 7.39 12.27
N GLY A 61 -4.49 7.06 12.97
CA GLY A 61 -4.55 6.35 14.26
C GLY A 61 -4.95 4.88 14.17
N VAL A 62 -4.74 4.22 13.03
CA VAL A 62 -4.94 2.77 12.90
C VAL A 62 -3.92 2.05 13.78
N SER A 63 -4.37 1.03 14.52
CA SER A 63 -3.50 0.21 15.37
C SER A 63 -2.48 -0.55 14.53
N GLU A 64 -1.21 -0.49 14.90
CA GLU A 64 -0.15 -1.27 14.24
C GLU A 64 -0.41 -2.78 14.26
N LYS A 65 -1.18 -3.28 15.24
CA LYS A 65 -1.56 -4.70 15.32
C LYS A 65 -2.47 -5.14 14.17
N GLN A 66 -3.26 -4.22 13.61
CA GLN A 66 -4.17 -4.48 12.51
C GLN A 66 -3.50 -4.29 11.14
N LEU A 67 -2.19 -3.99 11.10
CA LEU A 67 -1.47 -3.70 9.86
C LEU A 67 -0.18 -4.51 9.74
N ARG A 68 0.12 -4.95 8.51
CA ARG A 68 1.41 -5.50 8.12
C ARG A 68 1.87 -4.85 6.83
N ILE A 69 3.19 -4.70 6.66
CA ILE A 69 3.79 -4.19 5.43
C ILE A 69 4.34 -5.37 4.62
N ASP A 70 4.12 -5.33 3.31
CA ASP A 70 4.80 -6.18 2.33
C ASP A 70 5.17 -5.35 1.07
N TYR A 71 6.04 -5.88 0.22
CA TYR A 71 6.42 -5.25 -1.04
C TYR A 71 6.91 -6.28 -2.04
N LYS A 72 6.55 -6.12 -3.32
CA LYS A 72 6.82 -7.11 -4.37
C LYS A 72 7.82 -6.65 -5.44
N GLY A 73 8.37 -5.45 -5.31
CA GLY A 73 9.28 -4.90 -6.30
C GLY A 73 8.60 -4.64 -7.64
N GLY A 74 9.36 -4.80 -8.72
CA GLY A 74 8.87 -4.65 -10.09
C GLY A 74 8.08 -5.89 -10.49
N VAL A 75 6.80 -5.72 -10.82
CA VAL A 75 5.92 -6.78 -11.28
C VAL A 75 5.47 -6.56 -12.72
N ASP A 76 5.05 -7.65 -13.36
CA ASP A 76 4.37 -7.58 -14.64
C ASP A 76 3.02 -6.85 -14.52
N ASN A 77 2.42 -6.56 -15.67
CA ASN A 77 1.17 -5.82 -15.74
C ASN A 77 0.07 -6.48 -14.90
N MET A 78 -0.38 -5.77 -13.85
CA MET A 78 -1.40 -6.28 -12.94
C MET A 78 -2.82 -5.94 -13.40
N PHE A 79 -3.03 -4.83 -14.11
CA PHE A 79 -4.36 -4.27 -14.33
C PHE A 79 -4.49 -3.63 -15.72
N TYR A 80 -5.59 -3.99 -16.40
CA TYR A 80 -6.07 -3.35 -17.63
C TYR A 80 -5.05 -3.17 -18.75
N ASN A 81 -4.01 -4.02 -18.78
CA ASN A 81 -2.89 -3.91 -19.72
C ASN A 81 -2.23 -2.52 -19.72
N ASP A 82 -2.25 -1.81 -18.58
CA ASP A 82 -1.50 -0.57 -18.37
C ASP A 82 -0.47 -0.72 -17.23
N PRO A 83 0.84 -0.78 -17.54
CA PRO A 83 1.88 -1.00 -16.52
C PRO A 83 1.90 0.11 -15.46
N ARG A 84 1.42 1.33 -15.77
CA ARG A 84 1.36 2.43 -14.80
C ARG A 84 0.43 2.11 -13.64
N LEU A 85 -0.59 1.28 -13.87
CA LEU A 85 -1.52 0.84 -12.83
C LEU A 85 -0.89 -0.20 -11.89
N SER A 86 0.25 -0.78 -12.25
CA SER A 86 1.04 -1.67 -11.37
C SER A 86 1.90 -0.87 -10.37
N ARG A 87 1.97 0.47 -10.51
CA ARG A 87 2.61 1.38 -9.55
C ARG A 87 1.66 1.69 -8.39
N ALA A 88 1.22 0.66 -7.69
CA ALA A 88 0.13 0.76 -6.72
C ALA A 88 0.56 0.35 -5.31
N VAL A 89 -0.28 0.72 -4.34
CA VAL A 89 -0.33 0.08 -3.02
C VAL A 89 -1.70 -0.57 -2.89
N ILE A 90 -1.72 -1.84 -2.51
CA ILE A 90 -2.96 -2.60 -2.34
C ILE A 90 -3.01 -3.09 -0.90
N THR A 91 -4.12 -2.81 -0.24
CA THR A 91 -4.41 -3.27 1.12
C THR A 91 -5.43 -4.40 1.05
N LYS A 92 -5.15 -5.53 1.70
CA LYS A 92 -6.06 -6.69 1.78
C LYS A 92 -6.14 -7.18 3.21
N ALA A 93 -7.31 -7.63 3.65
CA ALA A 93 -7.44 -8.39 4.90
C ALA A 93 -6.88 -9.81 4.70
N GLU A 94 -6.17 -10.32 5.69
CA GLU A 94 -5.75 -11.72 5.83
C GLU A 94 -6.58 -12.45 6.89
#